data_AF-A0A382YLY3-F1
#
_entry.id   AF-A0A382YLY3-F1
#
_cell.length_a   1.000
_cell.length_b   1.000
_cell.length_c   1.000
_cell.angle_alpha   90.00
_cell.angle_beta   90.00
_cell.angle_gamma   90.00
#
_symmetry.space_group_name_H-M   'P 1'
#
loop_
_entity.id
_entity.type
_entity.pdbx_description
1 polymer ?
#
loop_
_entity_poly.entity_id
_entity_poly.type
_entity_poly.pdbx_seq_one_letter_code
_entity_poly.pdbx_strand_id
1 'polypeptide(L)'
;PLDASEWADSDGDGVGDNRDVFPGDADETLDTDGDGIGDNGDAYPFDATKWEEEADIVLFVLTAVVVVMLGLLVYTGRKNDSDS
;
A
#
# COMPACT_ATOMS: atom_id res chain seq x y z
N PRO A 1 -3.84 19.70 -22.83
CA PRO A 1 -2.49 20.28 -22.67
C PRO A 1 -2.49 21.81 -22.75
N LEU A 2 -1.86 22.47 -21.77
CA LEU A 2 -1.81 23.94 -21.66
C LEU A 2 -0.50 24.55 -22.19
N ASP A 3 0.49 23.72 -22.56
CA ASP A 3 1.75 24.14 -23.17
C ASP A 3 1.74 23.92 -24.71
N ALA A 4 2.36 24.82 -25.47
CA ALA A 4 2.46 24.71 -26.93
C ALA A 4 3.44 23.61 -27.40
N SER A 5 4.29 23.10 -26.51
CA SER A 5 5.22 21.99 -26.75
C SER A 5 4.63 20.61 -26.44
N GLU A 6 3.46 20.57 -25.81
CA GLU A 6 2.74 19.35 -25.50
C GLU A 6 1.92 18.87 -26.71
N TRP A 7 1.84 17.55 -26.91
CA TRP A 7 1.00 16.96 -27.95
C TRP A 7 0.02 15.99 -27.31
N ALA A 8 -1.24 16.07 -27.75
CA ALA A 8 -2.37 15.33 -27.19
C ALA A 8 -2.49 15.48 -25.65
N ASP A 9 -3.59 14.98 -25.12
CA ASP A 9 -3.95 14.99 -23.70
C ASP A 9 -5.09 13.97 -23.62
N SER A 10 -4.68 12.71 -23.60
CA SER A 10 -5.52 11.56 -23.92
C SER A 10 -6.53 11.25 -22.82
N ASP A 11 -6.21 11.60 -21.58
CA ASP A 11 -7.06 11.40 -20.39
C ASP A 11 -7.62 12.72 -19.83
N GLY A 12 -7.12 13.88 -20.25
CA GLY A 12 -7.74 15.18 -20.00
C GLY A 12 -7.33 15.81 -18.66
N ASP A 13 -6.20 15.41 -18.09
CA ASP A 13 -5.71 15.93 -16.81
C ASP A 13 -4.94 17.26 -16.93
N GLY A 14 -4.64 17.67 -18.16
CA GLY A 14 -3.97 18.93 -18.49
C GLY A 14 -2.47 18.81 -18.73
N VAL A 15 -1.86 17.64 -18.54
CA VAL A 15 -0.51 17.29 -18.98
C VAL A 15 -0.59 16.67 -20.37
N GLY A 16 0.37 16.98 -21.25
CA GLY A 16 0.39 16.36 -22.56
C GLY A 16 0.97 14.95 -22.54
N ASP A 17 0.47 14.06 -23.41
CA ASP A 17 0.91 12.66 -23.57
C ASP A 17 2.45 12.51 -23.76
N ASN A 18 3.15 13.58 -24.13
CA ASN A 18 4.59 13.60 -24.33
C ASN A 18 5.41 13.76 -23.05
N ARG A 19 4.76 14.20 -21.98
CA ARG A 19 5.36 14.45 -20.66
C ARG A 19 4.70 13.62 -19.57
N ASP A 20 3.49 13.16 -19.84
CA ASP A 20 2.75 12.25 -19.00
C ASP A 20 3.30 10.82 -19.10
N VAL A 21 3.67 10.25 -17.96
CA VAL A 21 4.12 8.86 -17.86
C VAL A 21 2.95 7.88 -17.98
N PHE A 22 1.73 8.31 -17.65
CA PHE A 22 0.50 7.54 -17.69
C PHE A 22 -0.59 8.20 -18.57
N PRO A 23 -0.42 8.31 -19.91
CA PRO A 23 -1.35 9.01 -20.83
C PRO A 23 -2.79 8.48 -20.96
N GLY A 24 -3.21 7.58 -20.08
CA GLY A 24 -4.56 7.04 -20.04
C GLY A 24 -5.16 7.06 -18.64
N ASP A 25 -4.50 7.69 -17.69
CA ASP A 25 -4.91 7.79 -16.29
C ASP A 25 -4.85 9.25 -15.84
N ALA A 26 -5.99 9.92 -15.91
CA ALA A 26 -6.09 11.34 -15.57
C ALA A 26 -5.73 11.68 -14.11
N ASP A 27 -5.60 10.66 -13.25
CA ASP A 27 -5.21 10.83 -11.86
C ASP A 27 -3.70 10.62 -11.66
N GLU A 28 -2.90 10.29 -12.68
CA GLU A 28 -1.45 10.02 -12.58
C GLU A 28 -0.65 10.64 -13.72
N THR A 29 0.46 11.32 -13.40
CA THR A 29 1.30 11.98 -14.44
C THR A 29 2.78 11.65 -14.35
N LEU A 30 3.21 11.15 -13.20
CA LEU A 30 4.61 11.04 -12.81
C LEU A 30 4.85 9.68 -12.14
N ASP A 31 6.04 9.15 -12.37
CA ASP A 31 6.62 7.99 -11.69
C ASP A 31 8.06 8.39 -11.38
N THR A 32 8.27 8.90 -10.17
CA THR A 32 9.52 9.58 -9.80
C THR A 32 10.69 8.62 -9.64
N ASP A 33 10.45 7.37 -9.24
CA ASP A 33 11.49 6.38 -9.00
C ASP A 33 11.57 5.27 -10.07
N GLY A 34 10.59 5.20 -10.96
CA GLY A 34 10.60 4.38 -12.16
C GLY A 34 10.17 2.93 -11.91
N ASP A 35 9.34 2.67 -10.91
CA ASP A 35 8.84 1.33 -10.58
C ASP A 35 7.57 0.93 -11.35
N GLY A 36 6.96 1.89 -12.06
CA GLY A 36 5.74 1.72 -12.86
C GLY A 36 4.44 1.98 -12.11
N ILE A 37 4.49 2.45 -10.86
CA ILE A 37 3.37 2.94 -10.06
C ILE A 37 3.41 4.47 -10.09
N GLY A 38 2.25 5.11 -10.27
CA GLY A 38 2.17 6.57 -10.31
C GLY A 38 2.37 7.18 -8.93
N ASP A 39 2.99 8.37 -8.87
CA ASP A 39 3.31 9.09 -7.64
C ASP A 39 2.08 9.35 -6.74
N ASN A 40 0.85 9.44 -7.29
CA ASN A 40 -0.34 9.64 -6.46
C ASN A 40 -0.84 8.33 -5.79
N GLY A 41 -0.53 7.18 -6.39
CA GLY A 41 -0.82 5.83 -5.90
C GLY A 41 0.32 5.20 -5.11
N ASP A 42 1.53 5.74 -5.21
CA ASP A 42 2.72 5.21 -4.55
C ASP A 42 2.90 5.78 -3.12
N ALA A 43 2.99 4.87 -2.14
CA ALA A 43 3.29 5.22 -0.76
C ALA A 43 4.74 5.69 -0.53
N TYR A 44 5.67 5.33 -1.42
CA TYR A 44 7.09 5.68 -1.39
C TYR A 44 7.63 6.17 -2.75
N PRO A 45 7.22 7.36 -3.25
CA PRO A 45 7.56 7.89 -4.60
C PRO A 45 9.05 8.11 -4.92
N PHE A 46 9.96 7.73 -4.03
CA PHE A 46 11.40 7.88 -4.19
C PHE A 46 12.17 6.57 -3.90
N ASP A 47 11.46 5.45 -3.69
CA ASP A 47 12.01 4.13 -3.40
C ASP A 47 11.34 3.08 -4.29
N ALA A 48 11.90 2.89 -5.48
CA ALA A 48 11.40 1.97 -6.52
C ALA A 48 11.30 0.49 -6.11
N THR A 49 11.62 0.17 -4.87
CA THR A 49 11.47 -1.17 -4.29
C THR A 49 10.20 -1.33 -3.47
N LYS A 50 9.42 -0.27 -3.27
CA LYS A 50 8.23 -0.26 -2.42
C LYS A 50 7.17 0.68 -2.95
N TRP A 51 5.94 0.18 -3.02
CA TRP A 51 4.78 0.94 -3.49
C TRP A 51 3.58 0.86 -2.53
N GLU A 52 3.60 -0.09 -1.59
CA GLU A 52 2.57 -0.27 -0.55
C GLU A 52 3.19 -0.20 0.85
N GLU A 53 2.45 0.33 1.82
CA GLU A 53 2.85 0.25 3.22
C GLU A 53 2.82 -1.22 3.66
N GLU A 54 3.98 -1.80 3.97
CA GLU A 54 4.04 -3.13 4.55
C GLU A 54 3.28 -3.13 5.87
N ALA A 55 2.05 -3.67 5.85
CA ALA A 55 1.32 -3.93 7.07
C ALA A 55 2.20 -4.84 7.94
N ASP A 56 2.49 -4.43 9.17
CA ASP A 56 3.34 -5.17 10.10
C ASP A 56 2.62 -6.46 10.55
N ILE A 57 2.61 -7.45 9.67
CA ILE A 57 2.00 -8.77 9.86
C ILE A 57 2.66 -9.46 11.05
N VAL A 58 3.94 -9.18 11.32
CA VAL A 58 4.65 -9.74 12.46
C VAL A 58 3.98 -9.29 13.76
N LEU A 59 3.62 -8.02 13.90
CA LEU A 59 2.89 -7.53 15.06
C LEU A 59 1.49 -8.15 15.20
N PHE A 60 0.74 -8.29 14.10
CA PHE A 60 -0.59 -8.94 14.13
C PHE A 60 -0.50 -10.44 14.47
N VAL A 61 0.48 -11.16 13.95
CA VAL A 61 0.68 -12.59 14.24
C VAL A 61 1.18 -12.79 15.66
N LEU A 62 2.14 -11.99 16.13
CA LEU A 62 2.64 -12.07 17.51
C LEU A 62 1.53 -11.77 18.52
N THR A 63 0.71 -10.75 18.28
CA THR A 63 -0.43 -10.43 19.16
C THR A 63 -1.47 -11.56 19.15
N ALA A 64 -1.81 -12.11 17.98
CA ALA A 64 -2.73 -13.25 17.88
C ALA A 64 -2.20 -14.49 18.63
N VAL A 65 -0.91 -14.82 18.49
CA VAL A 65 -0.27 -15.93 19.21
C VAL A 65 -0.31 -15.70 20.71
N VAL A 66 0.02 -14.50 21.19
CA VAL A 66 -0.03 -14.17 22.63
C VAL A 66 -1.46 -14.31 23.17
N VAL A 67 -2.47 -13.80 22.45
CA VAL A 67 -3.88 -13.92 22.86
C VAL A 67 -4.33 -15.38 22.92
N VAL A 68 -3.96 -16.20 21.93
CA VAL A 68 -4.27 -17.64 21.93
C VAL A 68 -3.59 -18.34 23.10
N MET A 69 -2.32 -18.05 23.36
CA MET A 69 -1.57 -18.65 24.48
C MET A 69 -2.17 -18.27 25.84
N LEU A 70 -2.54 -16.99 26.03
CA LEU A 70 -3.25 -16.54 27.23
C LEU A 70 -4.63 -17.20 27.35
N GLY A 71 -5.37 -17.33 26.25
CA GLY A 71 -6.64 -18.03 26.21
C GLY A 71 -6.53 -19.51 26.60
N LEU A 72 -5.50 -20.21 26.10
CA LEU A 72 -5.22 -21.60 26.45
C LEU A 72 -4.80 -21.75 27.92
N LEU A 73 -4.00 -20.82 28.45
CA LEU A 73 -3.62 -20.79 29.87
C LEU A 73 -4.85 -20.65 30.76
N VAL A 74 -5.76 -19.72 30.42
CA VAL A 74 -7.02 -19.54 31.16
C VAL A 74 -7.93 -20.77 31.02
N TYR A 75 -8.03 -21.34 29.82
CA TYR A 75 -8.85 -22.53 29.56
C TYR A 75 -8.38 -23.75 30.35
N THR A 76 -7.07 -24.00 30.37
CA THR A 76 -6.48 -25.12 31.12
C THR A 76 -6.53 -24.89 32.63
N GLY A 77 -6.34 -23.66 33.10
CA GLY A 77 -6.50 -23.30 34.51
C GLY A 77 -7.93 -23.55 35.03
N ARG A 78 -8.95 -23.16 34.26
CA ARG A 78 -10.36 -23.36 34.67
C ARG A 78 -10.80 -24.82 34.73
N LYS A 79 -10.21 -25.70 33.91
CA LYS A 79 -10.57 -27.12 33.90
C LYS A 79 -10.07 -27.85 35.16
N ASN A 80 -8.95 -27.43 35.74
CA ASN A 80 -8.42 -28.04 36.96
C ASN A 80 -9.29 -27.79 38.20
N ASP A 81 -10.06 -26.69 38.24
CA ASP A 81 -10.91 -26.35 39.38
C ASP A 81 -12.27 -27.08 39.35
N SER A 82 -12.69 -27.60 38.19
CA SER A 82 -14.00 -28.28 38.04
C SER A 82 -14.00 -29.77 38.36
N ASP A 83 -12.83 -30.39 38.53
CA ASP A 83 -12.68 -31.83 38.78
C ASP A 83 -12.31 -32.17 40.25
N SER A 84 -12.35 -31.19 41.17
CA SER A 84 -12.08 -31.39 42.62
C SER A 84 -13.34 -31.37 43.49
#